data_AF-A0A419V0H2-F1
#
_entry.id   AF-A0A419V0H2-F1
#
_cell.length_a   1.000
_cell.length_b   1.000
_cell.length_c   1.000
_cell.angle_alpha   90.00
_cell.angle_beta   90.00
_cell.angle_gamma   90.00
#
_symmetry.space_group_name_H-M   'P 1'
#
loop_
_entity.id
_entity.type
_entity.pdbx_description
1 polymer ?
#
loop_
_entity_poly.entity_id
_entity_poly.type
_entity_poly.pdbx_seq_one_letter_code
_entity_poly.pdbx_strand_id
1 'polypeptide(L)'
;MLNNLAEIEEKSSQLSIDIGCGKAIFDDSNNPKKRYFLEKRWGTGNKILTVIMTNPSSANSLSSDNTVEFLLKYARASTDEYDALYVVNIIPLINPSTKKLDLEDKEKIRLSVKEKMNKKCIEYAISNSNEIIIAWGGFGQTYIRQLIEDEELKNVIIENSSKVKVFGLSKKETFPRHPRPNNSNRNDFDLNSKLIVATDELKKWINNRSRKKK
;
A
#
# COMPACT_ATOMS: atom_id res chain seq x y z
N MET A 1 3.91 -26.32 -1.84
CA MET A 1 4.38 -24.93 -1.62
C MET A 1 3.40 -23.89 -2.20
N LEU A 2 2.70 -24.20 -3.30
CA LEU A 2 1.36 -23.64 -3.62
C LEU A 2 0.33 -23.92 -2.49
N ASN A 3 0.53 -25.00 -1.73
CA ASN A 3 -0.31 -25.41 -0.61
C ASN A 3 -0.46 -24.38 0.53
N ASN A 4 0.41 -23.37 0.66
CA ASN A 4 0.29 -22.38 1.75
C ASN A 4 -0.51 -21.11 1.39
N LEU A 5 -0.80 -20.88 0.10
CA LEU A 5 -1.83 -19.92 -0.32
C LEU A 5 -3.14 -20.65 -0.61
N ALA A 6 -3.05 -21.90 -1.13
CA ALA A 6 -4.20 -22.79 -1.19
C ALA A 6 -4.79 -23.07 0.20
N GLU A 7 -4.02 -23.24 1.28
CA GLU A 7 -4.59 -23.34 2.65
C GLU A 7 -5.33 -22.07 3.11
N ILE A 8 -5.01 -20.90 2.54
CA ILE A 8 -5.71 -19.64 2.79
C ILE A 8 -6.96 -19.55 1.88
N GLU A 9 -6.89 -20.06 0.65
CA GLU A 9 -8.02 -20.14 -0.28
C GLU A 9 -9.02 -21.26 0.05
N GLU A 10 -8.56 -22.40 0.56
CA GLU A 10 -9.28 -23.64 0.87
C GLU A 10 -9.89 -23.58 2.29
N LYS A 11 -9.33 -22.74 3.18
CA LYS A 11 -10.08 -22.23 4.34
C LYS A 11 -11.05 -21.11 3.96
N SER A 12 -10.85 -20.44 2.82
CA SER A 12 -11.81 -19.46 2.29
C SER A 12 -12.88 -20.04 1.37
N SER A 13 -12.78 -21.30 0.96
CA SER A 13 -13.82 -21.96 0.15
C SER A 13 -15.06 -22.31 0.98
N GLN A 14 -15.00 -22.12 2.30
CA GLN A 14 -16.14 -22.06 3.22
C GLN A 14 -16.49 -20.63 3.68
N LEU A 15 -15.79 -19.60 3.18
CA LEU A 15 -16.13 -18.20 3.38
C LEU A 15 -16.69 -17.65 2.06
N SER A 16 -18.00 -17.40 2.05
CA SER A 16 -18.65 -16.71 0.94
C SER A 16 -17.83 -15.46 0.56
N ILE A 17 -17.35 -15.42 -0.69
CA ILE A 17 -16.84 -14.20 -1.29
C ILE A 17 -18.05 -13.28 -1.44
N ASP A 18 -18.27 -12.42 -0.45
CA ASP A 18 -19.29 -11.40 -0.54
C ASP A 18 -18.84 -10.38 -1.59
N ILE A 19 -19.43 -10.47 -2.77
CA ILE A 19 -19.38 -9.43 -3.79
C ILE A 19 -19.90 -8.15 -3.11
N GLY A 20 -19.01 -7.18 -2.89
CA GLY A 20 -19.29 -5.95 -2.14
C GLY A 20 -18.56 -5.81 -0.79
N CYS A 21 -17.85 -6.82 -0.30
CA CYS A 21 -17.15 -6.84 0.99
C CYS A 21 -15.72 -7.39 0.85
N GLY A 22 -14.78 -6.61 0.28
CA GLY A 22 -13.40 -7.06 0.04
C GLY A 22 -12.64 -7.57 1.29
N LYS A 23 -11.44 -8.12 1.11
CA LYS A 23 -10.69 -8.80 2.18
C LYS A 23 -9.82 -7.86 3.01
N ALA A 24 -9.57 -8.18 4.28
CA ALA A 24 -8.53 -7.51 5.07
C ALA A 24 -7.75 -8.54 5.90
N ILE A 25 -6.45 -8.33 6.08
CA ILE A 25 -5.56 -9.20 6.87
C ILE A 25 -4.99 -8.38 8.02
N PHE A 26 -5.23 -8.83 9.24
CA PHE A 26 -4.80 -8.20 10.49
C PHE A 26 -3.90 -9.15 11.31
N ASP A 27 -3.24 -8.61 12.34
CA ASP A 27 -2.50 -9.43 13.32
C ASP A 27 -3.41 -10.11 14.36
N ASP A 28 -4.55 -9.50 14.67
CA ASP A 28 -5.54 -10.01 15.62
C ASP A 28 -6.96 -9.72 15.10
N SER A 29 -7.91 -10.63 15.32
CA SER A 29 -9.29 -10.50 14.82
C SER A 29 -10.19 -9.62 15.70
N ASN A 30 -9.84 -9.43 16.98
CA ASN A 30 -10.68 -8.73 17.97
C ASN A 30 -10.19 -7.30 18.23
N ASN A 31 -8.88 -7.11 18.35
CA ASN A 31 -8.25 -5.82 18.64
C ASN A 31 -6.98 -5.62 17.79
N PRO A 32 -7.15 -5.49 16.46
CA PRO A 32 -6.03 -5.42 15.54
C PRO A 32 -5.14 -4.22 15.85
N LYS A 33 -3.83 -4.46 15.92
CA LYS A 33 -2.80 -3.39 16.01
C LYS A 33 -2.09 -3.20 14.69
N LYS A 34 -2.18 -4.18 13.79
CA LYS A 34 -1.56 -4.14 12.47
C LYS A 34 -2.57 -4.57 11.41
N ARG A 35 -2.47 -3.95 10.24
CA ARG A 35 -3.16 -4.37 9.02
C ARG A 35 -2.12 -4.55 7.92
N TYR A 36 -1.99 -5.77 7.43
CA TYR A 36 -1.03 -6.13 6.40
C TYR A 36 -1.58 -5.97 4.99
N PHE A 37 -2.89 -6.10 4.83
CA PHE A 37 -3.55 -6.05 3.53
C PHE A 37 -4.98 -5.57 3.65
N LEU A 38 -5.43 -4.82 2.65
CA LEU A 38 -6.84 -4.50 2.41
C LEU A 38 -7.14 -4.62 0.92
N GLU A 39 -8.23 -5.27 0.60
CA GLU A 39 -8.87 -5.33 -0.71
C GLU A 39 -10.24 -4.69 -0.63
N LYS A 40 -10.59 -3.95 -1.68
CA LYS A 40 -11.96 -3.53 -1.99
C LYS A 40 -12.26 -4.01 -3.40
N ARG A 41 -13.22 -4.92 -3.54
CA ARG A 41 -13.60 -5.53 -4.82
C ARG A 41 -15.01 -5.11 -5.21
N TRP A 42 -15.19 -4.80 -6.50
CA TRP A 42 -16.50 -4.45 -7.07
C TRP A 42 -16.74 -5.08 -8.45
N GLY A 43 -15.72 -5.65 -9.08
CA GLY A 43 -15.83 -6.47 -10.27
C GLY A 43 -15.39 -7.92 -10.02
N THR A 44 -15.79 -8.81 -10.93
CA THR A 44 -15.40 -10.23 -10.91
C THR A 44 -14.15 -10.50 -11.75
N GLY A 45 -13.62 -9.50 -12.45
CA GLY A 45 -12.40 -9.64 -13.23
C GLY A 45 -11.13 -9.56 -12.38
N ASN A 46 -10.01 -9.57 -13.10
CA ASN A 46 -8.66 -9.64 -12.54
C ASN A 46 -7.88 -8.33 -12.70
N LYS A 47 -8.53 -7.23 -13.09
CA LYS A 47 -7.84 -5.95 -13.28
C LYS A 47 -7.70 -5.24 -11.93
N ILE A 48 -6.50 -5.30 -11.35
CA ILE A 48 -6.24 -4.86 -9.98
C ILE A 48 -5.34 -3.62 -9.98
N LEU A 49 -5.77 -2.61 -9.20
CA LEU A 49 -4.96 -1.46 -8.83
C LEU A 49 -4.40 -1.67 -7.42
N THR A 50 -3.07 -1.67 -7.26
CA THR A 50 -2.44 -1.63 -5.92
C THR A 50 -2.04 -0.23 -5.55
N VAL A 51 -2.23 0.15 -4.29
CA VAL A 51 -1.71 1.39 -3.71
C VAL A 51 -0.83 1.07 -2.50
N ILE A 52 0.42 1.53 -2.55
CA ILE A 52 1.39 1.37 -1.45
C ILE A 52 1.46 2.67 -0.65
N MET A 53 0.98 2.63 0.60
CA MET A 53 0.80 3.80 1.46
C MET A 53 1.72 3.76 2.69
N THR A 54 1.67 4.82 3.52
CA THR A 54 2.53 4.95 4.70
C THR A 54 2.21 3.92 5.78
N ASN A 55 1.01 4.04 6.36
CA ASN A 55 0.52 3.18 7.44
C ASN A 55 -1.02 3.14 7.41
N PRO A 56 -1.65 2.07 7.89
CA PRO A 56 -3.09 1.97 7.91
C PRO A 56 -3.71 2.92 8.94
N SER A 57 -4.90 3.44 8.62
CA SER A 57 -5.77 4.13 9.58
C SER A 57 -6.86 3.16 10.06
N SER A 58 -8.10 3.60 10.30
CA SER A 58 -9.22 2.79 10.78
C SER A 58 -9.97 1.98 9.70
N ALA A 59 -9.58 2.06 8.42
CA ALA A 59 -10.26 1.36 7.34
C ALA A 59 -10.16 -0.18 7.49
N ASN A 60 -11.26 -0.89 7.24
CA ASN A 60 -11.34 -2.35 7.24
C ASN A 60 -12.10 -2.87 6.00
N SER A 61 -12.47 -4.14 5.96
CA SER A 61 -13.20 -4.76 4.83
C SER A 61 -14.54 -4.08 4.56
N LEU A 62 -15.25 -3.62 5.61
CA LEU A 62 -16.59 -3.05 5.54
C LEU A 62 -16.59 -1.51 5.53
N SER A 63 -15.64 -0.87 6.21
CA SER A 63 -15.53 0.59 6.31
C SER A 63 -14.24 1.09 5.66
N SER A 64 -14.30 2.27 5.05
CA SER A 64 -13.14 2.92 4.45
C SER A 64 -12.88 4.22 5.18
N ASP A 65 -11.61 4.61 5.27
CA ASP A 65 -11.24 5.97 5.61
C ASP A 65 -11.35 6.86 4.37
N ASN A 66 -11.30 8.18 4.56
CA ASN A 66 -11.47 9.13 3.46
C ASN A 66 -10.39 8.99 2.36
N THR A 67 -9.20 8.49 2.68
CA THR A 67 -8.17 8.24 1.66
C THR A 67 -8.49 6.97 0.86
N VAL A 68 -8.90 5.89 1.52
CA VAL A 68 -9.34 4.66 0.84
C VAL A 68 -10.58 4.93 -0.02
N GLU A 69 -11.55 5.72 0.47
CA GLU A 69 -12.71 6.14 -0.32
C GLU A 69 -12.33 6.95 -1.55
N PHE A 70 -11.38 7.88 -1.41
CA PHE A 70 -10.86 8.62 -2.57
C PHE A 70 -10.22 7.66 -3.59
N LEU A 71 -9.37 6.74 -3.15
CA LEU A 71 -8.70 5.77 -4.03
C LEU A 71 -9.71 4.84 -4.70
N LEU A 72 -10.75 4.41 -3.99
CA LEU A 72 -11.83 3.59 -4.53
C LEU A 72 -12.60 4.33 -5.62
N LYS A 73 -12.97 5.59 -5.38
CA LYS A 73 -13.63 6.45 -6.39
C LYS A 73 -12.71 6.69 -7.58
N TYR A 74 -11.43 6.95 -7.35
CA TYR A 74 -10.43 7.12 -8.41
C TYR A 74 -10.34 5.88 -9.30
N ALA A 75 -10.18 4.70 -8.68
CA ALA A 75 -10.07 3.43 -9.40
C ALA A 75 -11.33 3.13 -10.24
N ARG A 76 -12.53 3.36 -9.68
CA ARG A 76 -13.80 3.17 -10.38
C ARG A 76 -14.06 4.18 -11.50
N ALA A 77 -13.57 5.41 -11.35
CA ALA A 77 -13.72 6.44 -12.37
C ALA A 77 -12.64 6.35 -13.48
N SER A 78 -11.59 5.55 -13.28
CA SER A 78 -10.54 5.38 -14.28
C SER A 78 -11.07 4.67 -15.52
N THR A 79 -10.61 5.12 -16.69
CA THR A 79 -10.85 4.46 -17.99
C THR A 79 -10.20 3.09 -18.08
N ASP A 80 -9.33 2.75 -17.14
CA ASP A 80 -8.74 1.42 -17.04
C ASP A 80 -9.73 0.37 -16.54
N GLU A 81 -10.92 0.70 -16.02
CA GLU A 81 -11.93 -0.31 -15.63
C GLU A 81 -11.38 -1.38 -14.66
N TYR A 82 -10.83 -0.95 -13.52
CA TYR A 82 -10.38 -1.88 -12.48
C TYR A 82 -11.56 -2.65 -11.85
N ASP A 83 -11.29 -3.87 -11.39
CA ASP A 83 -12.21 -4.74 -10.66
C ASP A 83 -12.02 -4.67 -9.14
N ALA A 84 -10.79 -4.37 -8.72
CA ALA A 84 -10.42 -4.32 -7.32
C ALA A 84 -9.30 -3.31 -7.03
N LEU A 85 -9.31 -2.81 -5.80
CA LEU A 85 -8.28 -1.98 -5.20
C LEU A 85 -7.61 -2.76 -4.08
N TYR A 86 -6.30 -2.94 -4.18
CA TYR A 86 -5.46 -3.45 -3.10
C TYR A 86 -4.74 -2.29 -2.43
N VAL A 87 -4.69 -2.30 -1.10
CA VAL A 87 -3.98 -1.32 -0.28
C VAL A 87 -3.06 -2.06 0.67
N VAL A 88 -1.78 -1.76 0.53
CA VAL A 88 -0.72 -2.23 1.43
C VAL A 88 0.06 -1.05 1.98
N ASN A 89 0.77 -1.25 3.08
CA ASN A 89 1.41 -0.18 3.82
C ASN A 89 2.87 -0.52 4.12
N ILE A 90 3.77 0.47 4.02
CA ILE A 90 5.17 0.27 4.42
C ILE A 90 5.26 -0.12 5.90
N ILE A 91 4.51 0.58 6.74
CA ILE A 91 4.40 0.32 8.18
C ILE A 91 3.02 -0.30 8.43
N PRO A 92 2.91 -1.55 8.91
CA PRO A 92 1.61 -2.19 9.08
C PRO A 92 0.84 -1.70 10.32
N LEU A 93 1.44 -0.89 11.19
CA LEU A 93 0.83 -0.41 12.43
C LEU A 93 -0.37 0.51 12.18
N ILE A 94 -1.52 0.14 12.76
CA ILE A 94 -2.77 0.91 12.68
C ILE A 94 -2.63 2.17 13.53
N ASN A 95 -2.57 3.32 12.87
CA ASN A 95 -2.52 4.61 13.55
C ASN A 95 -3.05 5.73 12.62
N PRO A 96 -4.17 6.40 12.95
CA PRO A 96 -4.73 7.45 12.09
C PRO A 96 -3.86 8.72 12.03
N SER A 97 -2.82 8.84 12.87
CA SER A 97 -1.93 9.98 12.89
C SER A 97 -0.47 9.57 12.74
N THR A 98 0.13 9.86 11.59
CA THR A 98 1.57 9.67 11.37
C THR A 98 2.41 10.45 12.38
N LYS A 99 1.92 11.59 12.88
CA LYS A 99 2.59 12.37 13.93
C LYS A 99 2.63 11.61 15.26
N LYS A 100 1.54 10.95 15.64
CA LYS A 100 1.53 10.11 16.85
C LYS A 100 2.40 8.88 16.67
N LEU A 101 2.37 8.28 15.47
CA LEU A 101 3.23 7.15 15.14
C LEU A 101 4.73 7.52 15.17
N ASP A 102 5.12 8.72 14.73
CA ASP A 102 6.52 9.19 14.80
C ASP A 102 7.02 9.42 16.24
N LEU A 103 6.10 9.54 17.20
CA LEU A 103 6.40 9.59 18.64
C LEU A 103 6.48 8.21 19.29
N GLU A 104 6.09 7.14 18.59
CA GLU A 104 6.26 5.78 19.08
C GLU A 104 7.74 5.34 19.05
N ASP A 105 8.02 4.22 19.70
CA ASP A 105 9.32 3.58 19.64
C ASP A 105 9.71 3.26 18.19
N LYS A 106 10.75 3.96 17.71
CA LYS A 106 11.27 3.80 16.35
C LYS A 106 11.71 2.37 16.05
N GLU A 107 12.19 1.64 17.06
CA GLU A 107 12.60 0.26 16.88
C GLU A 107 11.41 -0.66 16.69
N LYS A 108 10.34 -0.48 17.47
CA LYS A 108 9.05 -1.16 17.25
C LYS A 108 8.52 -0.93 15.83
N ILE A 109 8.62 0.30 15.30
CA ILE A 109 8.21 0.59 13.90
C ILE A 109 9.09 -0.19 12.93
N ARG A 110 10.42 -0.12 13.07
CA ARG A 110 11.35 -0.85 12.18
C ARG A 110 11.12 -2.35 12.20
N LEU A 111 10.90 -2.94 13.37
CA LEU A 111 10.59 -4.36 13.50
C LEU A 111 9.28 -4.71 12.78
N SER A 112 8.24 -3.89 12.93
CA SER A 112 6.96 -4.11 12.26
C SER A 112 7.05 -4.07 10.72
N VAL A 113 7.87 -3.16 10.17
CA VAL A 113 8.11 -3.05 8.72
C VAL A 113 8.77 -4.33 8.19
N LYS A 114 9.67 -4.94 8.98
CA LYS A 114 10.42 -6.14 8.61
C LYS A 114 9.63 -7.44 8.76
N GLU A 115 8.41 -7.39 9.30
CA GLU A 115 7.61 -8.60 9.53
C GLU A 115 7.35 -9.37 8.23
N LYS A 116 7.53 -10.69 8.30
CA LYS A 116 7.35 -11.59 7.15
C LYS A 116 5.96 -11.48 6.54
N MET A 117 4.92 -11.32 7.37
CA MET A 117 3.55 -11.17 6.88
C MET A 117 3.36 -9.87 6.08
N ASN A 118 3.94 -8.77 6.57
CA ASN A 118 3.89 -7.47 5.88
C ASN A 118 4.53 -7.56 4.48
N LYS A 119 5.74 -8.12 4.42
CA LYS A 119 6.47 -8.31 3.17
C LYS A 119 5.70 -9.18 2.18
N LYS A 120 5.17 -10.31 2.63
CA LYS A 120 4.36 -11.22 1.79
C LYS A 120 3.10 -10.57 1.24
N CYS A 121 2.41 -9.75 2.04
CA CYS A 121 1.23 -9.04 1.56
C CYS A 121 1.58 -7.99 0.51
N ILE A 122 2.71 -7.29 0.67
CA ILE A 122 3.20 -6.33 -0.31
C ILE A 122 3.62 -7.03 -1.60
N GLU A 123 4.37 -8.12 -1.50
CA GLU A 123 4.75 -8.98 -2.63
C GLU A 123 3.52 -9.47 -3.39
N TYR A 124 2.55 -10.04 -2.69
CA TYR A 124 1.29 -10.51 -3.28
C TYR A 124 0.58 -9.38 -4.01
N ALA A 125 0.44 -8.21 -3.38
CA ALA A 125 -0.25 -7.08 -3.97
C ALA A 125 0.45 -6.61 -5.27
N ILE A 126 1.76 -6.44 -5.24
CA ILE A 126 2.57 -6.01 -6.39
C ILE A 126 2.47 -7.01 -7.54
N SER A 127 2.67 -8.29 -7.27
CA SER A 127 2.70 -9.34 -8.30
C SER A 127 1.36 -9.53 -9.00
N ASN A 128 0.25 -9.32 -8.29
CA ASN A 128 -1.10 -9.50 -8.82
C ASN A 128 -1.71 -8.23 -9.40
N SER A 129 -0.95 -7.14 -9.50
CA SER A 129 -1.49 -5.86 -9.98
C SER A 129 -1.18 -5.58 -11.44
N ASN A 130 -2.13 -4.91 -12.10
CA ASN A 130 -1.97 -4.34 -13.42
C ASN A 130 -1.28 -2.99 -13.34
N GLU A 131 -1.57 -2.22 -12.28
CA GLU A 131 -0.99 -0.93 -12.01
C GLU A 131 -0.71 -0.74 -10.52
N ILE A 132 0.36 -0.01 -10.21
CA ILE A 132 0.81 0.23 -8.83
C ILE A 132 0.95 1.73 -8.62
N ILE A 133 0.19 2.30 -7.68
CA ILE A 133 0.36 3.67 -7.21
C ILE A 133 1.20 3.66 -5.94
N ILE A 134 2.25 4.48 -5.92
CA ILE A 134 3.04 4.71 -4.71
C ILE A 134 2.63 6.03 -4.07
N ALA A 135 2.30 5.96 -2.79
CA ALA A 135 1.68 7.06 -2.04
C ALA A 135 2.19 7.16 -0.58
N TRP A 136 3.39 6.67 -0.28
CA TRP A 136 3.85 6.52 1.12
C TRP A 136 4.39 7.80 1.78
N GLY A 137 4.50 8.93 1.07
CA GLY A 137 4.88 10.21 1.67
C GLY A 137 6.30 10.27 2.26
N GLY A 138 6.67 11.42 2.82
CA GLY A 138 7.99 11.59 3.43
C GLY A 138 8.24 10.67 4.63
N PHE A 139 7.20 10.33 5.41
CA PHE A 139 7.33 9.43 6.55
C PHE A 139 7.51 7.97 6.13
N GLY A 140 6.77 7.48 5.14
CA GLY A 140 7.01 6.13 4.61
C GLY A 140 8.38 6.00 3.95
N GLN A 141 8.87 7.08 3.33
CA GLN A 141 10.20 7.13 2.74
C GLN A 141 11.33 6.86 3.74
N THR A 142 11.15 7.15 5.03
CA THR A 142 12.19 6.87 6.05
C THR A 142 12.28 5.38 6.39
N TYR A 143 11.24 4.60 6.08
CA TYR A 143 11.10 3.19 6.43
C TYR A 143 11.16 2.21 5.24
N ILE A 144 11.07 2.70 4.00
CA ILE A 144 11.14 1.84 2.80
C ILE A 144 12.40 0.98 2.78
N ARG A 145 13.49 1.47 3.37
CA ARG A 145 14.77 0.75 3.41
C ARG A 145 14.72 -0.53 4.21
N GLN A 146 14.09 -0.48 5.38
CA GLN A 146 13.92 -1.66 6.22
C GLN A 146 13.09 -2.72 5.50
N LEU A 147 12.18 -2.30 4.62
CA LEU A 147 11.38 -3.21 3.80
C LEU A 147 12.22 -3.91 2.72
N ILE A 148 13.04 -3.16 1.99
CA ILE A 148 13.87 -3.65 0.87
C ILE A 148 15.25 -4.22 1.28
N GLU A 149 15.55 -4.30 2.59
CA GLU A 149 16.64 -5.15 3.09
C GLU A 149 16.38 -6.63 2.75
N ASP A 150 15.12 -6.96 2.47
CA ASP A 150 14.69 -8.22 1.89
C ASP A 150 14.91 -8.19 0.37
N GLU A 151 15.91 -8.93 -0.11
CA GLU A 151 16.27 -8.94 -1.53
C GLU A 151 15.19 -9.59 -2.41
N GLU A 152 14.41 -10.55 -1.91
CA GLU A 152 13.29 -11.14 -2.66
C GLU A 152 12.21 -10.08 -2.93
N LEU A 153 11.76 -9.38 -1.89
CA LEU A 153 10.77 -8.31 -2.03
C LEU A 153 11.30 -7.16 -2.90
N LYS A 154 12.58 -6.80 -2.75
CA LYS A 154 13.22 -5.77 -3.57
C LYS A 154 13.24 -6.15 -5.04
N ASN A 155 13.53 -7.40 -5.38
CA ASN A 155 13.48 -7.89 -6.76
C ASN A 155 12.06 -7.82 -7.33
N VAL A 156 11.06 -8.26 -6.56
CA VAL A 156 9.64 -8.16 -6.98
C VAL A 156 9.23 -6.72 -7.27
N ILE A 157 9.66 -5.76 -6.44
CA ILE A 157 9.43 -4.32 -6.66
C ILE A 157 10.10 -3.85 -7.96
N ILE A 158 11.35 -4.27 -8.23
CA ILE A 158 12.10 -3.86 -9.41
C ILE A 158 11.49 -4.45 -10.68
N GLU A 159 11.15 -5.74 -10.68
CA GLU A 159 10.54 -6.44 -11.82
C GLU A 159 9.19 -5.83 -12.22
N ASN A 160 8.43 -5.33 -11.24
CA ASN A 160 7.15 -4.67 -11.47
C ASN A 160 7.26 -3.14 -11.60
N SER A 161 8.46 -2.57 -11.64
CA SER A 161 8.67 -1.11 -11.64
C SER A 161 8.06 -0.40 -12.86
N SER A 162 7.87 -1.08 -13.99
CA SER A 162 7.21 -0.52 -15.17
C SER A 162 5.72 -0.22 -14.95
N LYS A 163 5.08 -0.85 -13.96
CA LYS A 163 3.68 -0.63 -13.58
C LYS A 163 3.50 0.54 -12.62
N VAL A 164 4.60 1.17 -12.19
CA VAL A 164 4.60 2.09 -11.06
C VAL A 164 4.31 3.51 -11.50
N LYS A 165 3.32 4.11 -10.84
CA LYS A 165 2.93 5.49 -10.98
C LYS A 165 2.76 6.18 -9.63
N VAL A 166 2.64 7.50 -9.65
CA VAL A 166 2.37 8.33 -8.47
C VAL A 166 1.39 9.45 -8.80
N PHE A 167 0.62 9.89 -7.81
CA PHE A 167 -0.20 11.09 -7.94
C PHE A 167 0.63 12.38 -8.01
N GLY A 168 1.82 12.37 -7.42
CA GLY A 168 2.70 13.53 -7.42
C GLY A 168 3.99 13.27 -6.66
N LEU A 169 4.99 14.09 -6.95
CA LEU A 169 6.32 14.02 -6.32
C LEU A 169 6.50 15.14 -5.30
N SER A 170 7.33 14.91 -4.28
CA SER A 170 7.77 16.00 -3.40
C SER A 170 8.49 17.09 -4.20
N LYS A 171 8.62 18.31 -3.67
CA LYS A 171 9.28 19.43 -4.38
C LYS A 171 10.72 19.09 -4.83
N LYS A 172 11.41 18.20 -4.12
CA LYS A 172 12.76 17.72 -4.44
C LYS A 172 12.77 16.31 -5.03
N GLU A 173 11.59 15.76 -5.35
CA GLU A 173 11.39 14.41 -5.90
C GLU A 173 11.99 13.28 -5.03
N THR A 174 12.17 13.56 -3.74
CA THR A 174 12.79 12.63 -2.79
C THR A 174 11.82 11.58 -2.24
N PHE A 175 10.52 11.75 -2.49
CA PHE A 175 9.46 10.82 -2.10
C PHE A 175 8.17 11.09 -2.90
N PRO A 176 7.30 10.08 -3.05
CA PRO A 176 5.96 10.23 -3.60
C PRO A 176 5.04 10.94 -2.60
N ARG A 177 4.14 11.79 -3.08
CA ARG A 177 3.14 12.43 -2.22
C ARG A 177 2.07 11.43 -1.79
N HIS A 178 1.61 11.59 -0.55
CA HIS A 178 0.45 10.86 -0.04
C HIS A 178 -0.83 11.65 -0.35
N PRO A 179 -1.89 11.03 -0.89
CA PRO A 179 -3.16 11.70 -1.15
C PRO A 179 -3.82 12.11 0.18
N ARG A 180 -4.17 13.39 0.31
CA ARG A 180 -4.76 13.96 1.55
C ARG A 180 -6.07 14.68 1.21
N PRO A 181 -7.16 13.94 0.93
CA PRO A 181 -8.41 14.53 0.44
C PRO A 181 -9.10 15.47 1.43
N ASN A 182 -8.72 15.49 2.71
CA ASN A 182 -9.33 16.37 3.74
C ASN A 182 -8.42 17.50 4.23
N ASN A 183 -7.26 17.71 3.63
CA ASN A 183 -6.39 18.82 4.03
C ASN A 183 -6.64 20.05 3.14
N SER A 184 -6.09 21.22 3.47
CA SER A 184 -6.14 22.43 2.62
C SER A 184 -5.68 22.15 1.18
N ASN A 185 -4.84 21.13 1.02
CA ASN A 185 -4.31 20.61 -0.23
C ASN A 185 -5.23 19.56 -0.90
N ARG A 186 -6.52 19.48 -0.57
CA ARG A 186 -7.46 18.54 -1.20
C ARG A 186 -7.52 18.67 -2.72
N ASN A 187 -7.25 19.87 -3.22
CA ASN A 187 -7.21 20.18 -4.65
C ASN A 187 -5.91 19.70 -5.32
N ASP A 188 -4.92 19.23 -4.57
CA ASP A 188 -3.69 18.66 -5.14
C ASP A 188 -3.98 17.34 -5.88
N PHE A 189 -5.09 16.66 -5.53
CA PHE A 189 -5.50 15.37 -6.11
C PHE A 189 -7.01 15.30 -6.27
N ASP A 190 -7.47 15.03 -7.48
CA ASP A 190 -8.86 14.82 -7.83
C ASP A 190 -9.03 13.53 -8.66
N LEU A 191 -10.28 13.21 -9.03
CA LEU A 191 -10.59 12.01 -9.83
C LEU A 191 -10.03 12.07 -11.26
N ASN A 192 -9.68 13.27 -11.75
CA ASN A 192 -9.13 13.48 -13.08
C ASN A 192 -7.59 13.56 -13.08
N SER A 193 -6.96 13.33 -11.93
CA SER A 193 -5.53 13.47 -11.77
C SER A 193 -4.80 12.45 -12.64
N LYS A 194 -3.96 12.97 -13.52
CA LYS A 194 -3.08 12.16 -14.36
C LYS A 194 -1.92 11.65 -13.53
N LEU A 195 -1.82 10.34 -13.41
CA LEU A 195 -0.70 9.71 -12.71
C LEU A 195 0.60 9.90 -13.50
N ILE A 196 1.68 10.11 -12.76
CA ILE A 196 3.04 10.27 -13.29
C ILE A 196 3.72 8.90 -13.23
N VAL A 197 4.27 8.43 -14.35
CA VAL A 197 5.12 7.22 -14.38
C VAL A 197 6.37 7.47 -13.52
N ALA A 198 6.66 6.57 -12.59
CA ALA A 198 7.67 6.77 -11.56
C ALA A 198 8.68 5.61 -11.46
N THR A 199 8.93 4.93 -12.57
CA THR A 199 9.87 3.80 -12.66
C THR A 199 11.27 4.18 -12.18
N ASP A 200 11.80 5.31 -12.65
CA ASP A 200 13.16 5.74 -12.33
C ASP A 200 13.25 6.33 -10.92
N GLU A 201 12.21 7.06 -10.51
CA GLU A 201 12.07 7.61 -9.15
C GLU A 201 12.04 6.49 -8.12
N LEU A 202 11.27 5.43 -8.37
CA LEU A 202 11.24 4.24 -7.52
C LEU A 202 12.64 3.65 -7.38
N LYS A 203 13.34 3.40 -8.50
CA LYS A 203 14.72 2.89 -8.49
C LYS A 203 15.64 3.80 -7.68
N LYS A 204 15.52 5.12 -7.81
CA LYS A 204 16.29 6.10 -7.00
C LYS A 204 15.93 5.98 -5.51
N TRP A 205 14.66 5.86 -5.15
CA TRP A 205 14.21 5.80 -3.76
C TRP A 205 14.67 4.55 -3.04
N ILE A 206 14.67 3.40 -3.72
CA ILE A 206 15.12 2.12 -3.15
C ILE A 206 16.65 1.97 -3.18
N ASN A 207 17.34 2.55 -4.17
CA ASN A 207 18.80 2.42 -4.28
C ASN A 207 19.59 3.54 -3.58
N ASN A 208 19.00 4.69 -3.29
CA ASN A 208 19.70 5.77 -2.62
C ASN A 208 20.08 5.35 -1.20
N ARG A 209 21.37 5.06 -0.98
CA ARG A 209 21.98 5.04 0.35
C ARG A 209 21.90 6.45 0.91
N SER A 210 21.29 6.64 2.08
CA SER A 210 21.38 7.94 2.76
C SER A 210 22.85 8.13 2.99
N ARG A 211 23.40 9.28 2.57
CA ARG A 211 24.66 9.76 3.13
C ARG A 211 24.54 9.59 4.64
N LYS A 212 25.35 8.71 5.22
CA LYS A 212 25.55 8.68 6.67
C LYS A 212 25.88 10.13 7.02
N LYS A 213 25.02 10.79 7.81
CA LYS A 213 25.48 11.97 8.54
C LYS A 213 26.58 11.41 9.45
N LYS A 214 27.82 11.74 9.08
CA LYS A 214 28.98 11.56 9.97
C LYS A 214 28.74 12.38 11.23
#